data_AF-A0A1V5MSJ2-F1
#
_entry.id   AF-A0A1V5MSJ2-F1
#
_cell.length_a   1.000
_cell.length_b   1.000
_cell.length_c   1.000
_cell.angle_alpha   90.00
_cell.angle_beta   90.00
_cell.angle_gamma   90.00
#
_symmetry.space_group_name_H-M   'P 1'
#
loop_
_entity.id
_entity.type
_entity.pdbx_description
1 polymer ?
#
loop_
_entity_poly.entity_id
_entity_poly.type
_entity_poly.pdbx_seq_one_letter_code
_entity_poly.pdbx_strand_id
1 'polypeptide(L)'
;MNIPIIALSQLNRSVESRTSNNAAESKRPQLSDLRESGAIEQDADIVCFIHRPEYYKIYEDSAGRSLKGIAEIIVAKHRNGATGDVRLRFKNQFAKFMNEEDDVFASQEGQILSSRINADTNYATDQSPYLSTPYGGPTNEVPY
;
A
#
# COMPACT_ATOMS: atom_id res chain seq x y z
N MET A 1 16.10 -24.63 -24.43
CA MET A 1 15.57 -24.66 -23.06
C MET A 1 14.60 -23.50 -22.93
N ASN A 2 13.34 -23.75 -22.55
CA ASN A 2 12.28 -22.74 -22.46
C ASN A 2 11.94 -22.47 -20.99
N ILE A 3 12.94 -22.04 -20.22
CA ILE A 3 12.80 -21.82 -18.78
C ILE A 3 13.19 -20.37 -18.51
N PRO A 4 12.32 -19.55 -17.88
CA PRO A 4 12.69 -18.20 -17.48
C PRO A 4 13.74 -18.24 -16.38
N ILE A 5 14.84 -17.50 -16.58
CA ILE A 5 15.91 -17.37 -15.59
C ILE A 5 15.81 -15.97 -15.00
N ILE A 6 15.77 -15.90 -13.67
CA ILE A 6 15.78 -14.65 -12.91
C ILE A 6 17.11 -14.58 -12.17
N ALA A 7 17.86 -13.51 -12.42
CA ALA A 7 19.09 -13.19 -11.70
C ALA A 7 18.88 -11.91 -10.90
N LEU A 8 19.42 -11.86 -9.68
CA LEU A 8 19.46 -10.66 -8.86
C LEU A 8 20.85 -10.05 -8.97
N SER A 9 20.92 -8.75 -9.19
CA SER A 9 22.16 -7.99 -9.23
C SER A 9 22.06 -6.83 -8.25
N GLN A 10 23.14 -6.61 -7.50
CA GLN A 10 23.27 -5.44 -6.65
C GLN A 10 23.74 -4.26 -7.50
N LEU A 11 23.15 -3.09 -7.27
CA LEU A 11 23.54 -1.83 -7.93
C LEU A 11 24.78 -1.21 -7.28
N ASN A 12 25.51 -0.41 -8.04
CA ASN A 12 26.52 0.48 -7.48
C ASN A 12 25.83 1.50 -6.54
N ARG A 13 26.47 1.78 -5.40
CA ARG A 13 26.06 2.81 -4.42
C ARG A 13 26.05 4.24 -4.99
N SER A 14 26.60 4.48 -6.18
CA SER A 14 26.56 5.76 -6.87
C SER A 14 25.13 6.29 -7.08
N VAL A 15 24.13 5.40 -7.15
CA VAL A 15 22.70 5.76 -7.13
C VAL A 15 22.33 6.58 -5.89
N GLU A 16 22.98 6.33 -4.75
CA GLU A 16 22.73 7.03 -3.48
C GLU A 16 23.33 8.43 -3.43
N SER A 17 24.31 8.73 -4.29
CA SER A 17 24.96 10.04 -4.36
C SER A 17 24.27 10.99 -5.34
N ARG A 18 23.34 10.49 -6.16
CA ARG A 18 22.68 11.28 -7.19
C ARG A 18 21.71 12.28 -6.56
N THR A 19 21.87 13.55 -6.92
CA THR A 19 20.94 14.63 -6.56
C THR A 19 20.21 15.01 -7.83
N SER A 20 18.88 14.88 -7.84
CA SER A 20 18.04 15.35 -8.94
C SER A 20 17.15 16.50 -8.47
N ASN A 21 16.63 17.27 -9.42
CA ASN A 21 15.72 18.37 -9.14
C ASN A 21 14.43 17.92 -8.44
N ASN A 22 14.04 16.64 -8.62
CA ASN A 22 12.93 16.03 -7.93
C ASN A 22 13.47 15.08 -6.84
N ALA A 23 13.17 15.38 -5.57
CA ALA A 23 13.60 14.57 -4.44
C ALA A 23 13.15 13.11 -4.59
N ALA A 24 11.93 12.88 -5.09
CA ALA A 24 11.35 11.56 -5.28
C ALA A 24 12.03 10.73 -6.38
N GLU A 25 12.70 11.37 -7.33
CA GLU A 25 13.41 10.69 -8.44
C GLU A 25 14.92 10.62 -8.21
N SER A 26 15.45 11.38 -7.25
CA SER A 26 16.90 11.51 -7.03
C SER A 26 17.62 10.17 -6.82
N LYS A 27 16.96 9.22 -6.14
CA LYS A 27 17.51 7.89 -5.79
C LYS A 27 16.91 6.75 -6.62
N ARG A 28 16.22 7.07 -7.71
CA ARG A 28 15.60 6.09 -8.60
C ARG A 28 16.68 5.33 -9.39
N PRO A 29 16.76 4.00 -9.33
CA PRO A 29 17.71 3.24 -10.14
C PRO A 29 17.51 3.43 -11.64
N GLN A 30 18.60 3.37 -12.40
CA GLN A 30 18.61 3.43 -13.85
C GLN A 30 19.60 2.41 -14.44
N LEU A 31 19.50 2.15 -15.75
CA LEU A 31 20.33 1.14 -16.43
C LEU A 31 21.84 1.38 -16.24
N SER A 32 22.29 2.64 -16.20
CA SER A 32 23.71 2.95 -15.95
C SER A 32 24.22 2.46 -14.61
N ASP A 33 23.34 2.23 -13.64
CA ASP A 33 23.70 1.73 -12.30
C ASP A 33 24.05 0.22 -12.33
N LEU A 34 23.72 -0.47 -13.43
CA LEU A 34 24.15 -1.83 -13.75
C LEU A 34 25.45 -1.88 -14.55
N ARG A 35 26.09 -0.76 -14.87
CA ARG A 35 27.28 -0.73 -15.75
C ARG A 35 28.44 -1.61 -15.24
N GLU A 36 28.50 -1.85 -13.94
CA GLU A 36 29.50 -2.74 -13.31
C GLU A 36 29.11 -4.23 -13.34
N SER A 37 27.89 -4.55 -13.75
CA SER A 37 27.39 -5.93 -13.89
C SER A 37 27.91 -6.65 -15.15
N GLY A 38 28.73 -5.98 -15.96
CA GLY A 38 29.29 -6.52 -17.18
C GLY A 38 28.25 -6.67 -18.28
N ALA A 39 27.98 -7.91 -18.71
CA ALA A 39 27.11 -8.19 -19.85
C ALA A 39 25.61 -8.19 -19.51
N ILE A 40 25.23 -8.22 -18.23
CA ILE A 40 23.82 -8.40 -17.81
C ILE A 40 22.91 -7.28 -18.32
N GLU A 41 23.37 -6.03 -18.31
CA GLU A 41 22.64 -4.89 -18.87
C GLU A 41 22.29 -5.10 -20.35
N GLN A 42 23.21 -5.68 -21.12
CA GLN A 42 23.05 -5.90 -22.55
C GLN A 42 22.26 -7.17 -22.85
N ASP A 43 22.54 -8.26 -22.16
CA ASP A 43 22.04 -9.60 -22.48
C ASP A 43 20.63 -9.87 -21.96
N ALA A 44 20.21 -9.22 -20.86
CA ALA A 44 18.87 -9.43 -20.30
C ALA A 44 17.76 -8.99 -21.29
N ASP A 45 16.71 -9.81 -21.39
CA ASP A 45 15.49 -9.47 -22.12
C ASP A 45 14.66 -8.43 -21.37
N ILE A 46 14.60 -8.56 -20.05
CA ILE A 46 13.87 -7.69 -19.12
C ILE A 46 14.81 -7.28 -18.00
N VAL A 47 14.82 -5.99 -17.67
CA VAL A 47 15.51 -5.46 -16.49
C VAL A 47 14.49 -4.71 -15.63
N CYS A 48 14.34 -5.16 -14.38
CA CYS A 48 13.48 -4.54 -13.40
C CYS A 48 14.32 -4.01 -12.23
N PHE A 49 14.00 -2.80 -11.76
CA PHE A 49 14.52 -2.27 -10.51
C PHE A 49 13.44 -2.21 -9.44
N ILE A 50 13.86 -2.25 -8.18
CA ILE A 50 13.00 -2.03 -7.03
C ILE A 50 13.41 -0.69 -6.41
N HIS A 51 12.47 0.24 -6.32
CA HIS A 51 12.66 1.52 -5.66
C HIS A 51 11.70 1.67 -4.48
N ARG A 52 12.23 2.06 -3.32
CA ARG A 52 11.45 2.30 -2.10
C ARG A 52 11.73 3.72 -1.59
N PRO A 53 10.91 4.72 -1.93
CA PRO A 53 11.13 6.10 -1.50
C PRO A 53 11.32 6.25 0.02
N GLU A 54 10.52 5.52 0.80
CA GLU A 54 10.57 5.56 2.27
C GLU A 54 11.94 5.12 2.82
N TYR A 55 12.66 4.21 2.15
CA TYR A 55 14.01 3.80 2.56
C TYR A 55 14.99 4.98 2.54
N TYR A 56 14.80 5.91 1.60
CA TYR A 56 15.59 7.13 1.47
C TYR A 56 15.01 8.32 2.25
N LYS A 57 14.04 8.08 3.14
CA LYS A 57 13.30 9.11 3.90
C LYS A 57 12.56 10.10 3.00
N ILE A 58 12.15 9.66 1.81
CA ILE A 58 11.28 10.41 0.91
C ILE A 58 9.85 9.96 1.18
N TYR A 59 9.05 10.85 1.76
CA TYR A 59 7.69 10.52 2.22
C TYR A 59 6.58 11.10 1.35
N GLU A 60 6.92 12.00 0.42
CA GLU A 60 5.98 12.70 -0.44
C GLU A 60 6.53 12.79 -1.86
N ASP A 61 5.63 12.73 -2.85
CA ASP A 61 5.99 13.01 -4.24
C ASP A 61 5.87 14.50 -4.57
N SER A 62 6.19 14.86 -5.82
CA SER A 62 6.10 16.25 -6.31
C SER A 62 4.68 16.84 -6.28
N ALA A 63 3.65 16.01 -6.17
CA ALA A 63 2.25 16.42 -6.04
C ALA A 63 1.76 16.40 -4.58
N GLY A 64 2.64 16.16 -3.60
CA GLY A 64 2.31 16.12 -2.17
C GLY A 64 1.58 14.83 -1.75
N ARG A 65 1.58 13.78 -2.56
CA ARG A 65 0.96 12.48 -2.21
C ARG A 65 1.91 11.68 -1.34
N SER A 66 1.39 11.01 -0.32
CA SER A 66 2.21 10.20 0.57
C SER A 66 2.81 8.98 -0.13
N LEU A 67 4.12 8.80 0.03
CA LEU A 67 4.90 7.66 -0.45
C LEU A 67 5.20 6.63 0.65
N LYS A 68 4.62 6.79 1.85
CA LYS A 68 4.79 5.83 2.95
C LYS A 68 4.25 4.46 2.54
N GLY A 69 5.06 3.42 2.72
CA GLY A 69 4.75 2.06 2.33
C GLY A 69 4.64 1.85 0.82
N ILE A 70 5.00 2.82 -0.04
CA ILE A 70 5.05 2.63 -1.49
C ILE A 70 6.37 1.96 -1.86
N ALA A 71 6.28 0.98 -2.76
CA ALA A 71 7.41 0.51 -3.55
C ALA A 71 7.05 0.55 -5.03
N GLU A 72 8.07 0.76 -5.86
CA GLU A 72 7.92 0.83 -7.30
C GLU A 72 8.79 -0.25 -7.95
N ILE A 73 8.19 -1.05 -8.83
CA ILE A 73 8.90 -1.94 -9.73
C ILE A 73 9.03 -1.23 -11.07
N ILE A 74 10.27 -0.94 -11.44
CA ILE A 74 10.62 -0.12 -12.61
C ILE A 74 11.06 -1.06 -13.72
N VAL A 75 10.25 -1.25 -14.75
CA VAL A 75 10.64 -2.04 -15.92
C VAL A 75 11.48 -1.15 -16.83
N ALA A 76 12.80 -1.11 -16.59
CA ALA A 76 13.74 -0.23 -17.26
C ALA A 76 14.13 -0.73 -18.66
N LYS A 77 14.02 -2.04 -18.91
CA LYS A 77 14.25 -2.65 -20.23
C LYS A 77 13.23 -3.75 -20.47
N HIS A 78 12.70 -3.81 -21.68
CA HIS A 78 11.87 -4.90 -22.15
C HIS A 78 12.07 -5.04 -23.67
N ARG A 79 12.79 -6.09 -24.12
CA ARG A 79 13.12 -6.26 -25.54
C ARG A 79 11.88 -6.46 -26.44
N ASN A 80 10.81 -7.03 -25.90
CA ASN A 80 9.61 -7.44 -26.64
C ASN A 80 8.33 -6.76 -26.17
N GLY A 81 8.42 -5.59 -25.53
CA GLY A 81 7.23 -4.89 -25.06
C GLY A 81 7.53 -3.54 -24.42
N ALA A 82 6.50 -2.95 -23.81
CA ALA A 82 6.62 -1.64 -23.18
C ALA A 82 7.42 -1.71 -21.87
N THR A 83 8.16 -0.64 -21.61
CA THR A 83 8.66 -0.29 -20.29
C THR A 83 7.58 0.43 -19.49
N GLY A 84 7.74 0.48 -18.18
CA GLY A 84 6.77 1.15 -17.31
C GLY A 84 7.02 0.87 -15.84
N ASP A 85 6.32 1.64 -15.02
CA ASP A 85 6.44 1.58 -13.57
C ASP A 85 5.19 0.96 -12.97
N VAL A 86 5.37 -0.03 -12.10
CA VAL A 86 4.29 -0.66 -11.36
C VAL A 86 4.41 -0.26 -9.89
N ARG A 87 3.36 0.38 -9.36
CA ARG A 87 3.27 0.73 -7.95
C ARG A 87 2.72 -0.43 -7.13
N LEU A 88 3.36 -0.65 -5.98
CA LEU A 88 3.04 -1.70 -5.03
C LEU A 88 3.06 -1.13 -3.62
N ARG A 89 2.47 -1.89 -2.68
CA ARG A 89 2.61 -1.67 -1.26
C ARG A 89 3.74 -2.54 -0.70
N PHE A 90 4.59 -1.98 0.15
CA PHE A 90 5.64 -2.72 0.86
C PHE A 90 5.37 -2.74 2.36
N LYS A 91 5.17 -3.94 2.92
CA LYS A 91 5.02 -4.16 4.37
C LYS A 91 6.38 -4.52 4.97
N ASN A 92 7.03 -3.53 5.58
CA ASN A 92 8.40 -3.66 6.09
C ASN A 92 8.59 -4.79 7.12
N GLN A 93 7.58 -5.01 7.96
CA GLN A 93 7.61 -6.06 9.00
C GLN A 93 7.72 -7.48 8.43
N PHE A 94 7.30 -7.68 7.18
CA PHE A 94 7.26 -8.98 6.52
C PHE A 94 8.16 -9.06 5.28
N ALA A 95 8.86 -7.97 4.96
CA ALA A 95 9.56 -7.80 3.68
C ALA A 95 8.68 -8.19 2.46
N LYS A 96 7.39 -7.86 2.51
CA LYS A 96 6.38 -8.33 1.56
C LYS A 96 5.91 -7.21 0.63
N PHE A 97 5.86 -7.51 -0.66
CA PHE A 97 5.19 -6.68 -1.66
C PHE A 97 3.74 -7.16 -1.83
N MET A 98 2.81 -6.21 -1.89
CA MET A 98 1.38 -6.44 -2.07
C MET A 98 0.85 -5.52 -3.16
N ASN A 99 -0.29 -5.87 -3.75
CA ASN A 99 -0.92 -4.95 -4.69
C ASN A 99 -1.31 -3.67 -3.94
N GLU A 100 -1.30 -2.54 -4.65
CA GLU A 100 -1.66 -1.25 -4.06
C GLU A 100 -3.10 -1.25 -3.53
N GLU A 101 -3.99 -1.98 -4.19
CA GLU A 101 -5.42 -2.09 -3.88
C GLU A 101 -5.72 -2.99 -2.67
N ASP A 102 -4.83 -3.92 -2.31
CA ASP A 102 -5.08 -4.89 -1.23
C ASP A 102 -5.14 -4.20 0.16
N ASP A 103 -4.63 -2.97 0.30
CA ASP A 103 -4.67 -2.19 1.54
C ASP A 103 -5.99 -1.40 1.73
N VAL A 104 -6.81 -1.30 0.68
CA VAL A 104 -8.13 -0.63 0.72
C VAL A 104 -9.14 -1.44 1.55
N PHE A 105 -8.98 -2.77 1.61
CA PHE A 105 -9.85 -3.64 2.39
C PHE A 105 -9.47 -3.70 3.88
N ALA A 106 -8.20 -3.54 4.23
CA ALA A 106 -7.73 -3.55 5.62
C ALA A 106 -8.02 -2.24 6.37
N SER A 107 -8.26 -1.13 5.64
CA SER A 107 -8.59 0.18 6.22
C SER A 107 -10.10 0.41 6.39
N GLN A 108 -10.96 -0.54 5.99
CA GLN A 108 -12.40 -0.52 6.27
C GLN A 108 -12.80 -1.16 7.60
N GLU A 109 -11.85 -1.64 8.41
CA GLU A 109 -12.12 -1.89 9.84
C GLU A 109 -12.12 -0.55 10.59
N GLY A 110 -13.17 0.25 10.43
CA GLY A 110 -13.31 1.48 11.21
C GLY A 110 -14.37 2.49 10.78
N GLN A 111 -14.96 2.36 9.59
CA GLN A 111 -16.12 3.18 9.24
C GLN A 111 -17.40 2.38 9.45
N ILE A 112 -17.98 2.52 10.64
CA ILE A 112 -19.40 2.21 10.85
C ILE A 112 -20.18 3.15 9.93
N LEU A 113 -20.61 2.67 8.76
CA LEU A 113 -21.63 3.36 7.98
C LEU A 113 -22.95 3.25 8.76
N SER A 114 -23.24 4.25 9.60
CA SER A 114 -24.57 4.36 10.20
C SER A 114 -25.57 4.63 9.08
N SER A 115 -26.58 3.78 8.95
CA SER A 115 -27.65 3.93 7.97
C SER A 115 -28.48 5.19 8.27
N ARG A 116 -28.65 6.08 7.28
CA ARG A 116 -29.52 7.28 7.38
C ARG A 116 -31.03 6.98 7.22
N ILE A 117 -31.45 5.73 7.38
CA ILE A 117 -32.79 5.29 6.99
C ILE A 117 -33.91 5.78 7.93
N ASN A 118 -33.58 6.23 9.15
CA ASN A 118 -34.59 6.71 10.11
C ASN A 118 -34.53 8.21 10.40
N ALA A 119 -33.85 9.02 9.57
CA ALA A 119 -33.67 10.44 9.85
C ALA A 119 -34.92 11.32 9.58
N ASP A 120 -36.02 10.76 9.04
CA ASP A 120 -37.12 11.58 8.51
C ASP A 120 -38.53 11.05 8.83
N THR A 121 -38.72 10.48 10.03
CA THR A 121 -40.07 10.24 10.57
C THR A 121 -40.29 11.07 11.82
N ASN A 122 -40.89 12.25 11.61
CA ASN A 122 -41.52 13.05 12.64
C ASN A 122 -42.75 12.30 13.19
N TYR A 123 -42.60 11.62 14.32
CA TYR A 123 -43.71 11.40 15.25
C TYR A 123 -43.35 12.07 16.58
N ALA A 124 -44.08 13.13 16.90
CA ALA A 124 -43.99 13.81 18.17
C ALA A 124 -44.61 12.95 19.28
N THR A 125 -43.90 12.94 20.41
CA THR A 125 -44.37 12.69 21.79
C THR A 125 -45.17 11.42 22.05
N ASP A 126 -44.56 10.46 22.78
CA ASP A 126 -45.17 10.04 24.03
C ASP A 126 -44.11 9.53 25.04
N GLN A 127 -44.48 9.69 26.29
CA GLN A 127 -43.73 9.54 27.54
C GLN A 127 -43.06 8.16 27.69
N SER A 128 -41.97 8.12 28.45
CA SER A 128 -41.34 6.88 28.92
C SER A 128 -42.33 6.03 29.73
N PRO A 129 -42.40 4.71 29.47
CA PRO A 129 -42.51 3.78 30.60
C PRO A 129 -41.68 2.51 30.41
N TYR A 130 -40.93 2.16 31.46
CA TYR A 130 -40.59 0.79 31.87
C TYR A 130 -39.82 -0.15 30.91
N LEU A 131 -38.66 -0.54 31.42
CA LEU A 131 -37.88 -1.74 31.09
C LEU A 131 -38.78 -2.97 30.94
N SER A 132 -38.77 -3.63 29.79
CA SER A 132 -39.25 -5.00 29.63
C SER A 132 -38.26 -5.81 28.80
N THR A 133 -37.38 -6.54 29.49
CA THR A 133 -36.66 -7.68 28.93
C THR A 133 -37.66 -8.78 28.52
N PRO A 134 -37.37 -9.62 27.51
CA PRO A 134 -38.36 -10.52 26.92
C PRO A 134 -38.68 -11.77 27.76
N TYR A 135 -38.25 -11.83 29.02
CA TYR A 135 -38.40 -13.01 29.86
C TYR A 135 -39.10 -12.62 31.16
N GLY A 136 -40.41 -12.85 31.22
CA GLY A 136 -41.24 -12.54 32.37
C GLY A 136 -41.63 -13.77 33.19
N GLY A 137 -41.39 -13.69 34.51
CA GLY A 137 -42.26 -14.24 35.56
C GLY A 137 -41.59 -15.21 36.56
N PRO A 138 -42.11 -15.36 37.81
CA PRO A 138 -42.79 -14.37 38.67
C PRO A 138 -42.29 -14.30 40.14
N THR A 139 -42.51 -13.12 40.73
CA THR A 139 -42.94 -12.79 42.12
C THR A 139 -42.02 -12.93 43.35
N ASN A 140 -41.90 -11.74 43.97
CA ASN A 140 -42.01 -11.39 45.40
C ASN A 140 -40.86 -11.72 46.36
N GLU A 141 -40.08 -10.67 46.62
CA GLU A 141 -39.51 -10.37 47.93
C GLU A 141 -40.61 -10.25 49.00
N VAL A 142 -40.29 -10.65 50.23
CA VAL A 142 -40.76 -9.94 51.42
C VAL A 142 -39.61 -9.83 52.42
N PRO A 143 -39.27 -8.61 52.89
CA PRO A 143 -38.26 -8.39 53.91
C PRO A 143 -38.85 -8.30 55.32
N TYR A 144 -38.09 -8.78 56.31
CA TYR A 144 -37.94 -8.13 57.62
C TYR A 144 -36.45 -7.92 57.87
#